data_AF-A0A1Q8YKT7-F1
#
_entry.id   AF-A0A1Q8YKT7-F1
#
_cell.length_a   1.000
_cell.length_b   1.000
_cell.length_c   1.000
_cell.angle_alpha   90.00
_cell.angle_beta   90.00
_cell.angle_gamma   90.00
#
_symmetry.space_group_name_H-M   'P 1'
#
loop_
_entity.id
_entity.type
_entity.pdbx_description
1 polymer ?
#
loop_
_entity_poly.entity_id
_entity_poly.type
_entity_poly.pdbx_seq_one_letter_code
_entity_poly.pdbx_strand_id
1 'polypeptide(L)'
;MLLDIRPDHLELVKSILQRWVPGLEVWVFGSRAKWTAKDNSDLDLCIVTSQPLSFKVMGHLQEAFSDSDLPYKVDVVDWSSVSKAFQAVIARDKVAVQPGRRVSPKEVTRQVLHGASALGGEDVGLRCANPTYEWPVLPLEDCLDALIDYRGKTPVKTDFGIPLITAKIIKGGRIETPTEFIAKDDYDSWMRRGLPQEGDVVLTVEAPLGEVAQLGAACRPSWMPAISF
;
A
#
# COMPACT_ATOMS: atom_id res chain seq x y z
N MET A 1 -15.03 -3.92 24.33
CA MET A 1 -13.91 -3.21 23.67
C MET A 1 -14.25 -1.73 23.66
N LEU A 2 -13.30 -0.86 24.01
CA LEU A 2 -13.45 0.60 23.92
C LEU A 2 -12.95 1.02 22.54
N LEU A 3 -13.76 0.87 21.50
CA LEU A 3 -13.41 1.33 20.15
C LEU A 3 -14.50 2.27 19.67
N ASP A 4 -14.11 3.42 19.11
CA ASP A 4 -15.05 4.43 18.62
C ASP A 4 -15.58 4.06 17.22
N ILE A 5 -16.37 2.98 17.21
CA ILE A 5 -17.01 2.40 16.05
C ILE A 5 -18.40 1.88 16.43
N ARG A 6 -19.38 2.12 15.54
CA ARG A 6 -20.74 1.58 15.73
C ARG A 6 -20.70 0.05 15.65
N PRO A 7 -21.43 -0.69 16.50
CA PRO A 7 -21.32 -2.15 16.55
C PRO A 7 -21.60 -2.86 15.21
N ASP A 8 -22.56 -2.38 14.44
CA ASP A 8 -22.89 -2.90 13.10
C ASP A 8 -21.78 -2.64 12.06
N HIS A 9 -21.14 -1.47 12.10
CA HIS A 9 -19.95 -1.20 11.28
C HIS A 9 -18.81 -2.14 11.67
N LEU A 10 -18.63 -2.41 12.97
CA LEU A 10 -17.62 -3.35 13.43
C LEU A 10 -17.89 -4.77 12.94
N GLU A 11 -19.15 -5.21 12.88
CA GLU A 11 -19.50 -6.51 12.31
C GLU A 11 -19.23 -6.56 10.80
N LEU A 12 -19.51 -5.49 10.06
CA LEU A 12 -19.15 -5.39 8.64
C LEU A 12 -17.62 -5.49 8.44
N VAL A 13 -16.84 -4.74 9.23
CA VAL A 13 -15.38 -4.81 9.21
C VAL A 13 -14.88 -6.23 9.49
N LYS A 14 -15.37 -6.88 10.55
CA LYS A 14 -15.00 -8.27 10.87
C LYS A 14 -15.37 -9.23 9.75
N SER A 15 -16.52 -9.05 9.10
CA SER A 15 -16.96 -9.94 8.02
C SER A 15 -16.03 -9.87 6.80
N ILE A 16 -15.55 -8.67 6.45
CA ILE A 16 -14.59 -8.45 5.37
C ILE A 16 -13.23 -9.05 5.75
N LEU A 17 -12.76 -8.80 6.98
CA LEU A 17 -11.49 -9.36 7.47
C LEU A 17 -11.50 -10.89 7.54
N GLN A 18 -12.62 -11.49 7.96
CA GLN A 18 -12.77 -12.95 7.97
C GLN A 18 -12.82 -13.55 6.57
N ARG A 19 -13.25 -12.81 5.56
CA ARG A 19 -13.26 -13.30 4.17
C ARG A 19 -11.86 -13.35 3.57
N TRP A 20 -11.06 -12.31 3.79
CA TRP A 20 -9.78 -12.14 3.08
C TRP A 20 -8.56 -12.51 3.93
N VAL A 21 -8.63 -12.35 5.25
CA VAL A 21 -7.52 -12.58 6.19
C VAL A 21 -7.96 -13.27 7.49
N PRO A 22 -8.74 -14.36 7.47
CA PRO A 22 -9.36 -14.96 8.66
C PRO A 22 -8.39 -15.41 9.77
N GLY A 23 -7.16 -15.75 9.39
CA GLY A 23 -6.14 -16.25 10.31
C GLY A 23 -5.20 -15.19 10.87
N LEU A 24 -5.18 -13.99 10.29
CA LEU A 24 -4.23 -12.95 10.65
C LEU A 24 -4.74 -12.12 11.82
N GLU A 25 -3.82 -11.66 12.65
CA GLU A 25 -4.16 -10.71 13.70
C GLU A 25 -4.36 -9.33 13.08
N VAL A 26 -5.41 -8.62 13.48
CA VAL A 26 -5.74 -7.29 12.96
C VAL A 26 -6.00 -6.33 14.12
N TRP A 27 -5.34 -5.19 14.04
CA TRP A 27 -5.42 -4.11 15.00
C TRP A 27 -6.07 -2.89 14.38
N VAL A 28 -6.93 -2.20 15.13
CA VAL A 28 -7.26 -0.80 14.83
C VAL A 28 -6.27 0.08 15.56
N PHE A 29 -5.80 1.13 14.91
CA PHE A 29 -4.99 2.18 15.52
C PHE A 29 -5.55 3.55 15.15
N GLY A 30 -4.82 4.61 15.48
CA GLY A 30 -5.21 5.97 15.09
C GLY A 30 -6.36 6.55 15.92
N SER A 31 -7.14 7.44 15.30
CA SER A 31 -8.10 8.30 16.01
C SER A 31 -9.24 7.50 16.66
N ARG A 32 -9.75 6.47 15.97
CA ARG A 32 -10.85 5.61 16.44
C ARG A 32 -10.43 4.64 17.55
N ALA A 33 -9.14 4.27 17.60
CA ALA A 33 -8.58 3.54 18.74
C ALA A 33 -8.41 4.43 19.98
N LYS A 34 -8.13 5.72 19.78
CA LYS A 34 -7.87 6.70 20.84
C LYS A 34 -9.11 7.42 21.38
N TRP A 35 -10.29 7.18 20.79
CA TRP A 35 -11.51 7.96 21.08
C TRP A 35 -11.36 9.46 20.78
N THR A 36 -10.53 9.82 19.80
CA THR A 36 -10.34 11.20 19.34
C THR A 36 -10.84 11.40 17.91
N ALA A 37 -11.64 10.46 17.39
CA ALA A 37 -12.16 10.50 16.03
C ALA A 37 -13.30 11.52 15.91
N LYS A 38 -13.42 12.10 14.72
CA LYS A 38 -14.61 12.84 14.28
C LYS A 38 -15.50 11.89 13.46
N ASP A 39 -16.74 12.28 13.22
CA ASP A 39 -17.72 11.43 12.52
C ASP A 39 -17.23 10.93 11.15
N ASN A 40 -16.48 11.76 10.42
CA ASN A 40 -15.91 11.46 9.11
C ASN A 40 -14.46 10.93 9.14
N SER A 41 -13.90 10.66 10.33
CA SER A 41 -12.53 10.17 10.44
C SER A 41 -12.39 8.76 9.84
N ASP A 42 -11.22 8.52 9.30
CA ASP A 42 -10.76 7.28 8.72
C ASP A 42 -10.75 6.16 9.78
N LEU A 43 -10.86 4.90 9.34
CA LEU A 43 -10.58 3.74 10.18
C LEU A 43 -9.24 3.13 9.78
N ASP A 44 -8.24 3.31 10.62
CA ASP A 44 -6.90 2.76 10.39
C ASP A 44 -6.80 1.30 10.87
N LEU A 45 -6.57 0.38 9.95
CA LEU A 45 -6.38 -1.05 10.21
C LEU A 45 -4.94 -1.47 9.94
N CYS A 46 -4.33 -2.18 10.87
CA CYS A 46 -3.01 -2.81 10.72
C CYS A 46 -3.16 -4.32 10.74
N ILE A 47 -2.76 -4.99 9.65
CA ILE A 47 -2.73 -6.44 9.56
C ILE A 47 -1.34 -6.92 10.00
N VAL A 48 -1.31 -7.78 11.01
CA VAL A 48 -0.06 -8.25 11.62
C VAL A 48 0.42 -9.48 10.85
N THR A 49 1.51 -9.30 10.14
CA THR A 49 2.16 -10.34 9.34
C THR A 49 3.65 -10.38 9.64
N SER A 50 4.25 -11.56 9.42
CA SER A 50 5.71 -11.74 9.46
C SER A 50 6.38 -11.48 8.12
N GLN A 51 5.60 -11.52 7.03
CA GLN A 51 6.01 -11.24 5.66
C GLN A 51 4.94 -10.37 4.99
N PRO A 52 5.31 -9.53 4.01
CA PRO A 52 4.34 -8.70 3.31
C PRO A 52 3.17 -9.50 2.74
N LEU A 53 1.95 -9.00 2.92
CA LEU A 53 0.76 -9.48 2.24
C LEU A 53 0.96 -9.33 0.75
N SER A 54 0.62 -10.39 0.01
CA SER A 54 0.57 -10.33 -1.45
C SER A 54 -0.34 -9.18 -1.90
N PHE A 55 0.07 -8.48 -2.95
CA PHE A 55 -0.68 -7.37 -3.52
C PHE A 55 -2.15 -7.71 -3.78
N LYS A 56 -2.45 -8.91 -4.29
CA LYS A 56 -3.81 -9.41 -4.50
C LYS A 56 -4.71 -9.33 -3.27
N VAL A 57 -4.23 -9.77 -2.11
CA VAL A 57 -5.02 -9.75 -0.86
C VAL A 57 -5.21 -8.31 -0.38
N MET A 58 -4.19 -7.46 -0.51
CA MET A 58 -4.30 -6.04 -0.16
C MET A 58 -5.32 -5.31 -1.07
N GLY A 59 -5.26 -5.53 -2.38
CA GLY A 59 -6.18 -4.96 -3.36
C GLY A 59 -7.63 -5.36 -3.08
N HIS A 60 -7.88 -6.66 -2.91
CA HIS A 60 -9.22 -7.14 -2.57
C HIS A 60 -9.75 -6.63 -1.22
N LEU A 61 -8.88 -6.44 -0.22
CA LEU A 61 -9.28 -5.83 1.04
C LEU A 61 -9.68 -4.36 0.86
N GLN A 62 -8.86 -3.58 0.15
CA GLN A 62 -9.13 -2.17 -0.11
C GLN A 62 -10.42 -1.99 -0.93
N GLU A 63 -10.60 -2.80 -1.97
CA GLU A 63 -11.82 -2.83 -2.78
C GLU A 63 -13.04 -3.21 -1.93
N ALA A 64 -12.96 -4.31 -1.17
CA ALA A 64 -14.07 -4.76 -0.33
C ALA A 64 -14.48 -3.74 0.74
N PHE A 65 -13.55 -2.96 1.28
CA PHE A 65 -13.89 -1.86 2.19
C PHE A 65 -14.46 -0.65 1.46
N SER A 66 -13.94 -0.31 0.28
CA SER A 66 -14.44 0.79 -0.54
C SER A 66 -15.88 0.56 -1.00
N ASP A 67 -16.22 -0.68 -1.34
CA ASP A 67 -17.56 -1.10 -1.79
C ASP A 67 -18.53 -1.38 -0.64
N SER A 68 -18.08 -1.23 0.61
CA SER A 68 -18.90 -1.50 1.79
C SER A 68 -19.76 -0.30 2.18
N ASP A 69 -20.85 -0.55 2.93
CA ASP A 69 -21.74 0.49 3.46
C ASP A 69 -21.14 1.32 4.62
N LEU A 70 -19.81 1.30 4.81
CA LEU A 70 -19.15 2.10 5.83
C LEU A 70 -19.18 3.58 5.43
N PRO A 71 -19.61 4.51 6.32
CA PRO A 71 -19.73 5.93 5.98
C PRO A 71 -18.38 6.68 5.98
N TYR A 72 -17.27 5.97 6.13
CA TYR A 72 -15.91 6.53 6.20
C TYR A 72 -14.93 5.56 5.55
N LYS A 73 -13.80 6.12 5.11
CA LYS A 73 -12.73 5.36 4.48
C LYS A 73 -12.03 4.44 5.50
N VAL A 74 -11.60 3.28 5.03
CA VAL A 74 -10.76 2.34 5.78
C VAL A 74 -9.37 2.33 5.16
N ASP A 75 -8.36 2.72 5.94
CA ASP A 75 -6.97 2.70 5.53
C ASP A 75 -6.30 1.44 6.10
N VAL A 76 -5.91 0.52 5.20
CA VAL A 76 -5.30 -0.77 5.57
C VAL A 76 -3.79 -0.68 5.38
N VAL A 77 -3.04 -1.02 6.43
CA VAL A 77 -1.57 -1.13 6.40
C VAL A 77 -1.12 -2.53 6.80
N ASP A 78 0.02 -2.91 6.25
CA ASP A 78 0.69 -4.17 6.57
C ASP A 78 1.82 -3.93 7.57
N TRP A 79 1.78 -4.64 8.70
CA TRP A 79 2.76 -4.51 9.77
C TRP A 79 4.22 -4.73 9.30
N SER A 80 4.43 -5.66 8.38
CA SER A 80 5.77 -6.01 7.90
C SER A 80 6.35 -5.00 6.91
N SER A 81 5.50 -4.20 6.25
CA SER A 81 5.92 -3.17 5.29
C SER A 81 6.10 -1.78 5.91
N VAL A 82 5.57 -1.56 7.12
CA VAL A 82 5.71 -0.27 7.83
C VAL A 82 7.06 -0.14 8.56
N SER A 83 7.56 1.09 8.68
CA SER A 83 8.82 1.39 9.36
C SER A 83 8.78 1.06 10.86
N LYS A 84 9.93 0.73 11.46
CA LYS A 84 10.01 0.42 12.90
C LYS A 84 9.53 1.56 13.81
N ALA A 85 9.74 2.81 13.41
CA ALA A 85 9.24 3.97 14.13
C ALA A 85 7.70 4.00 14.12
N PHE A 86 7.09 3.72 12.97
CA PHE A 86 5.63 3.69 12.85
C PHE A 86 5.02 2.46 13.53
N GLN A 87 5.69 1.30 13.48
CA GLN A 87 5.35 0.12 14.27
C GLN A 87 5.25 0.45 15.77
N ALA A 88 6.18 1.24 16.31
CA ALA A 88 6.13 1.66 17.72
C ALA A 88 4.91 2.53 18.04
N VAL A 89 4.52 3.41 17.12
CA VAL A 89 3.31 4.24 17.26
C VAL A 89 2.05 3.38 17.25
N ILE A 90 1.92 2.47 16.27
CA ILE A 90 0.79 1.54 16.17
C ILE A 90 0.73 0.66 17.42
N ALA A 91 1.85 0.08 17.85
CA ALA A 91 1.91 -0.83 18.99
C ALA A 91 1.49 -0.19 20.31
N ARG A 92 1.73 1.12 20.48
CA ARG A 92 1.34 1.86 21.70
C ARG A 92 -0.16 2.06 21.80
N ASP A 93 -0.80 2.38 20.68
CA ASP A 93 -2.17 2.91 20.65
C ASP A 93 -3.18 1.97 19.97
N LYS A 94 -2.83 0.69 19.82
CA LYS A 94 -3.66 -0.31 19.13
C LYS A 94 -4.78 -0.89 19.99
N VAL A 95 -5.86 -1.27 19.32
CA VAL A 95 -6.94 -2.10 19.86
C VAL A 95 -7.12 -3.31 18.93
N ALA A 96 -7.03 -4.53 19.49
CA ALA A 96 -7.21 -5.73 18.70
C ALA A 96 -8.68 -5.92 18.29
N VAL A 97 -8.92 -6.09 16.99
CA VAL A 97 -10.26 -6.33 16.42
C VAL A 97 -10.44 -7.78 15.98
N GLN A 98 -9.37 -8.40 15.52
CA GLN A 98 -9.34 -9.82 15.16
C GLN A 98 -8.10 -10.45 15.78
N PRO A 99 -8.23 -11.48 16.63
CA PRO A 99 -7.07 -12.22 17.13
C PRO A 99 -6.48 -13.08 16.02
N GLY A 100 -5.15 -13.19 15.98
CA GLY A 100 -4.49 -14.13 15.08
C GLY A 100 -4.81 -15.56 15.48
N ARG A 101 -5.28 -16.37 14.53
CA ARG A 101 -5.42 -17.81 14.73
C ARG A 101 -4.15 -18.48 14.23
N ARG A 102 -3.57 -19.40 15.01
CA ARG A 102 -2.57 -20.35 14.48
C ARG A 102 -3.27 -21.24 13.45
N VAL A 103 -3.30 -20.84 12.19
CA VAL A 103 -3.79 -21.68 11.11
C VAL A 103 -2.68 -22.66 10.76
N SER A 104 -3.00 -23.95 10.77
CA SER A 104 -2.02 -24.98 10.42
C SER A 104 -1.60 -24.82 8.94
N PRO A 105 -0.33 -25.09 8.57
CA PRO A 105 0.19 -24.86 7.22
C PRO A 105 -0.54 -25.59 6.06
N LYS A 106 -1.55 -26.41 6.35
CA LYS A 106 -2.27 -27.23 5.36
C LYS A 106 -3.50 -26.57 4.74
N GLU A 107 -3.98 -25.43 5.26
CA GLU A 107 -5.23 -24.80 4.78
C GLU A 107 -5.02 -23.58 3.87
N VAL A 108 -3.83 -22.97 3.85
CA VAL A 108 -3.56 -21.75 3.08
C VAL A 108 -3.47 -22.02 1.56
N THR A 109 -2.99 -23.20 1.15
CA THR A 109 -2.74 -23.51 -0.28
C THR A 109 -3.99 -23.85 -1.08
N ARG A 110 -5.17 -24.06 -0.45
CA ARG A 110 -6.37 -24.57 -1.17
C ARG A 110 -7.41 -23.49 -1.50
N GLN A 111 -7.39 -22.33 -0.84
CA GLN A 111 -8.47 -21.35 -0.95
C GLN A 111 -8.23 -20.21 -1.96
N VAL A 112 -7.01 -20.01 -2.45
CA VAL A 112 -6.69 -18.93 -3.42
C VAL A 112 -6.98 -19.32 -4.87
N LEU A 113 -7.12 -20.61 -5.18
CA LEU A 113 -7.24 -21.10 -6.57
C LEU A 113 -8.67 -21.26 -7.11
N HIS A 114 -9.72 -21.11 -6.30
CA HIS A 114 -11.10 -21.36 -6.76
C HIS A 114 -11.91 -20.08 -7.10
N GLY A 115 -11.33 -18.89 -6.99
CA GLY A 115 -12.01 -17.63 -7.33
C GLY A 115 -11.69 -17.06 -8.72
N ALA A 116 -10.72 -17.64 -9.44
CA ALA A 116 -10.29 -17.15 -10.75
C ALA A 116 -11.02 -17.91 -11.87
N SER A 117 -12.29 -17.62 -12.08
CA SER A 117 -12.92 -17.95 -13.35
C SER A 117 -14.06 -16.98 -13.67
N ALA A 118 -13.98 -16.45 -14.88
CA ALA A 118 -14.94 -15.64 -15.59
C ALA A 118 -14.99 -14.14 -15.22
N LEU A 119 -14.10 -13.36 -15.83
CA LEU A 119 -14.50 -12.14 -16.55
C LEU A 119 -13.58 -11.99 -17.78
N GLY A 120 -14.15 -12.19 -18.97
CA GLY A 120 -13.50 -11.90 -20.24
C GLY A 120 -13.50 -10.39 -20.47
N GLY A 121 -12.32 -9.85 -20.79
CA GLY A 121 -12.15 -8.49 -21.29
C GLY A 121 -11.31 -8.54 -22.56
N GLU A 122 -11.77 -7.84 -23.59
CA GLU A 122 -11.19 -7.87 -24.94
C GLU A 122 -9.78 -7.26 -24.98
N ASP A 123 -8.90 -7.96 -25.70
CA ASP A 123 -7.50 -7.61 -25.95
C ASP A 123 -7.34 -6.22 -26.60
N VAL A 124 -6.74 -5.27 -25.89
CA VAL A 124 -6.23 -4.03 -26.47
C VAL A 124 -4.70 -4.11 -26.50
N GLY A 125 -4.19 -4.83 -27.51
CA GLY A 125 -2.78 -5.21 -27.59
C GLY A 125 -1.84 -4.05 -27.93
N LEU A 126 -1.00 -3.64 -26.97
CA LEU A 126 0.32 -3.06 -27.27
C LEU A 126 1.31 -4.23 -27.50
N ARG A 127 1.68 -4.47 -28.76
CA ARG A 127 2.71 -5.46 -29.12
C ARG A 127 4.10 -4.84 -28.95
N CYS A 128 4.84 -5.27 -27.94
CA CYS A 128 6.26 -4.98 -27.79
C CYS A 128 7.06 -5.70 -28.91
N ALA A 129 7.96 -4.98 -29.57
CA ALA A 129 8.73 -5.46 -30.71
C ALA A 129 9.89 -6.38 -30.29
N ASN A 130 9.63 -7.67 -30.06
CA ASN A 130 10.66 -8.72 -30.17
C ASN A 130 10.00 -10.10 -30.40
N PRO A 131 10.25 -10.81 -31.52
CA PRO A 131 9.42 -11.95 -31.94
C PRO A 131 9.77 -13.31 -31.30
N THR A 132 10.63 -13.39 -30.29
CA THR A 132 11.15 -14.68 -29.78
C THR A 132 10.77 -15.01 -28.34
N TYR A 133 10.00 -14.17 -27.66
CA TYR A 133 9.46 -14.49 -26.32
C TYR A 133 7.96 -14.19 -26.30
N GLU A 134 7.16 -15.24 -26.16
CA GLU A 134 5.75 -15.08 -25.76
C GLU A 134 5.76 -14.70 -24.28
N TRP A 135 5.64 -13.40 -24.00
CA TRP A 135 5.42 -12.95 -22.63
C TRP A 135 4.03 -13.38 -22.19
N PRO A 136 3.88 -14.09 -21.07
CA PRO A 136 2.56 -14.41 -20.56
C PRO A 136 1.81 -13.11 -20.24
N VAL A 137 0.55 -13.02 -20.69
CA VAL A 137 -0.34 -11.94 -20.29
C VAL A 137 -0.90 -12.29 -18.92
N LEU A 138 -0.50 -11.52 -17.91
CA LEU A 138 -0.93 -11.69 -16.53
C LEU A 138 -1.60 -10.41 -16.04
N PRO A 139 -2.58 -10.50 -15.12
CA PRO A 139 -3.06 -9.35 -14.37
C PRO A 139 -1.88 -8.62 -13.72
N LEU A 140 -1.86 -7.29 -13.78
CA LEU A 140 -0.78 -6.49 -13.20
C LEU A 140 -0.56 -6.83 -11.72
N GLU A 141 -1.65 -7.14 -11.01
CA GLU A 141 -1.66 -7.57 -9.62
C GLU A 141 -0.85 -8.84 -9.32
N ASP A 142 -0.73 -9.74 -10.29
CA ASP A 142 0.05 -10.96 -10.17
C ASP A 142 1.54 -10.73 -10.49
N CYS A 143 1.88 -9.54 -10.99
CA CYS A 143 3.24 -9.15 -11.36
C CYS A 143 3.88 -8.17 -10.35
N LEU A 144 3.18 -7.78 -9.29
CA LEU A 144 3.63 -6.77 -8.32
C LEU A 144 3.78 -7.37 -6.92
N ASP A 145 4.93 -7.13 -6.29
CA ASP A 145 5.11 -7.42 -4.86
C ASP A 145 4.45 -6.35 -3.97
N ALA A 146 4.51 -5.09 -4.40
CA ALA A 146 3.92 -3.96 -3.68
C ALA A 146 3.49 -2.84 -4.65
N LEU A 147 2.44 -2.10 -4.27
CA LEU A 147 2.03 -0.85 -4.92
C LEU A 147 2.07 0.26 -3.87
N ILE A 148 2.96 1.23 -4.06
CA ILE A 148 3.17 2.32 -3.11
C ILE A 148 2.60 3.60 -3.71
N ASP A 149 1.55 4.11 -3.08
CA ASP A 149 0.86 5.30 -3.53
C ASP A 149 1.17 6.49 -2.62
N TYR A 150 1.99 7.43 -3.11
CA TYR A 150 2.37 8.65 -2.42
C TYR A 150 1.48 9.86 -2.74
N ARG A 151 0.32 9.65 -3.40
CA ARG A 151 -0.63 10.73 -3.72
C ARG A 151 -1.02 11.55 -2.48
N GLY A 152 -1.08 12.88 -2.66
CA GLY A 152 -1.68 13.79 -1.69
C GLY A 152 -0.92 15.10 -1.48
N LYS A 153 -0.78 15.49 -0.20
CA LYS A 153 -0.12 16.74 0.19
C LYS A 153 1.31 16.76 -0.35
N THR A 154 1.82 17.93 -0.71
CA THR A 154 3.22 18.13 -1.12
C THR A 154 4.09 18.44 0.10
N PRO A 155 5.32 17.90 0.22
CA PRO A 155 6.18 18.21 1.35
C PRO A 155 6.69 19.65 1.25
N VAL A 156 7.15 20.21 2.36
CA VAL A 156 7.84 21.49 2.33
C VAL A 156 9.18 21.30 1.64
N LYS A 157 9.36 21.97 0.50
CA LYS A 157 10.57 21.87 -0.31
C LYS A 157 11.68 22.71 0.29
N THR A 158 12.88 22.17 0.28
CA THR A 158 14.11 22.83 0.72
C THR A 158 15.12 22.89 -0.42
N ASP A 159 16.08 23.81 -0.33
CA ASP A 159 17.17 23.94 -1.31
C ASP A 159 18.30 22.91 -1.08
N PHE A 160 18.30 22.24 0.08
CA PHE A 160 19.25 21.22 0.47
C PHE A 160 18.56 20.16 1.34
N GLY A 161 19.07 18.93 1.32
CA GLY A 161 18.53 17.84 2.14
C GLY A 161 18.51 16.52 1.39
N ILE A 162 17.45 15.74 1.59
CA ILE A 162 17.24 14.48 0.88
C ILE A 162 16.61 14.79 -0.49
N PRO A 163 17.16 14.26 -1.60
CA PRO A 163 16.61 14.51 -2.94
C PRO A 163 15.15 14.08 -3.02
N LEU A 164 14.32 14.91 -3.66
CA LEU A 164 12.89 14.67 -3.84
C LEU A 164 12.60 14.33 -5.30
N ILE A 165 12.13 13.11 -5.54
CA ILE A 165 11.58 12.68 -6.82
C ILE A 165 10.12 13.14 -6.89
N THR A 166 9.83 13.99 -7.87
CA THR A 166 8.48 14.44 -8.19
C THR A 166 8.10 14.05 -9.60
N ALA A 167 6.79 14.10 -9.91
CA ALA A 167 6.30 13.85 -11.27
C ALA A 167 7.01 14.71 -12.35
N LYS A 168 7.53 15.89 -12.00
CA LYS A 168 8.21 16.81 -12.92
C LYS A 168 9.51 16.28 -13.50
N ILE A 169 10.19 15.38 -12.79
CA ILE A 169 11.52 14.87 -13.16
C ILE A 169 11.46 13.46 -13.73
N ILE A 170 10.26 12.88 -13.87
CA ILE A 170 10.06 11.62 -14.59
C ILE A 170 9.77 11.96 -16.04
N LYS A 171 10.72 11.69 -16.94
CA LYS A 171 10.57 12.00 -18.36
C LYS A 171 11.24 10.96 -19.23
N GLY A 172 10.52 10.48 -20.25
CA GLY A 172 11.10 9.68 -21.32
C GLY A 172 11.76 8.39 -20.83
N GLY A 173 11.15 7.72 -19.85
CA GLY A 173 11.67 6.46 -19.30
C GLY A 173 12.73 6.63 -18.21
N ARG A 174 13.05 7.86 -17.79
CA ARG A 174 14.18 8.15 -16.89
C ARG A 174 13.79 9.13 -15.78
N ILE A 175 14.57 9.09 -14.72
CA ILE A 175 14.51 10.04 -13.61
C ILE A 175 15.62 11.06 -13.83
N GLU A 176 15.25 12.32 -14.11
CA GLU A 176 16.19 13.44 -14.21
C GLU A 176 16.80 13.75 -12.83
N THR A 177 17.91 14.47 -12.80
CA THR A 177 18.57 14.85 -11.55
C THR A 177 17.63 15.68 -10.68
N PRO A 178 17.37 15.28 -9.42
CA PRO A 178 16.52 16.07 -8.53
C PRO A 178 17.13 17.43 -8.22
N THR A 179 16.32 18.48 -8.35
CA THR A 179 16.66 19.86 -7.96
C THR A 179 15.90 20.31 -6.72
N GLU A 180 14.92 19.53 -6.27
CA GLU A 180 14.10 19.79 -5.09
C GLU A 180 14.49 18.81 -3.99
N PHE A 181 14.45 19.26 -2.73
CA PHE A 181 14.83 18.46 -1.57
C PHE A 181 13.76 18.54 -0.48
N ILE A 182 13.83 17.60 0.46
CA ILE A 182 13.09 17.63 1.72
C ILE A 182 14.07 17.64 2.90
N ALA A 183 13.70 18.28 4.01
CA ALA A 183 14.46 18.23 5.24
C ALA A 183 14.59 16.78 5.75
N LYS A 184 15.76 16.44 6.30
CA LYS A 184 16.03 15.09 6.82
C LYS A 184 15.04 14.68 7.92
N ASP A 185 14.65 15.63 8.77
CA ASP A 185 13.73 15.39 9.88
C ASP A 185 12.29 15.09 9.41
N ASP A 186 11.93 15.54 8.21
CA ASP A 186 10.60 15.31 7.63
C ASP A 186 10.52 13.96 6.90
N TYR A 187 11.65 13.36 6.51
CA TYR A 187 11.70 12.18 5.66
C TYR A 187 10.93 10.98 6.20
N ASP A 188 11.16 10.59 7.46
CA ASP A 188 10.49 9.42 8.07
C ASP A 188 8.99 9.66 8.23
N SER A 189 8.59 10.92 8.42
CA SER A 189 7.19 11.34 8.47
C SER A 189 6.56 11.40 7.07
N TRP A 190 7.36 11.48 6.02
CA TRP A 190 6.90 11.52 4.64
C TRP A 190 6.77 10.11 4.06
N MET A 191 7.83 9.32 4.14
CA MET A 191 7.97 8.00 3.54
C MET A 191 7.34 6.88 4.38
N ARG A 192 6.09 7.07 4.81
CA ARG A 192 5.38 6.15 5.73
C ARG A 192 4.74 4.94 5.04
N ARG A 193 4.55 4.98 3.72
CA ARG A 193 3.80 3.96 2.96
C ARG A 193 4.65 2.82 2.40
N GLY A 194 5.95 2.84 2.71
CA GLY A 194 6.92 1.85 2.24
C GLY A 194 8.05 2.49 1.47
N LEU A 195 9.25 1.92 1.57
CA LEU A 195 10.40 2.40 0.81
C LEU A 195 10.51 1.61 -0.49
N PRO A 196 10.57 2.27 -1.65
CA PRO A 196 10.85 1.58 -2.90
C PRO A 196 12.27 1.04 -2.90
N GLN A 197 12.58 0.16 -3.84
CA GLN A 197 13.88 -0.48 -4.02
C GLN A 197 14.47 -0.16 -5.40
N GLU A 198 15.77 -0.41 -5.53
CA GLU A 198 16.40 -0.43 -6.85
C GLU A 198 15.69 -1.44 -7.76
N GLY A 199 15.34 -1.02 -8.98
CA GLY A 199 14.62 -1.83 -9.94
C GLY A 199 13.10 -1.62 -9.94
N ASP A 200 12.54 -0.97 -8.92
CA ASP A 200 11.11 -0.65 -8.88
C ASP A 200 10.74 0.37 -9.97
N VAL A 201 9.49 0.31 -10.41
CA VAL A 201 8.93 1.19 -11.44
C VAL A 201 8.09 2.29 -10.80
N VAL A 202 8.36 3.54 -11.16
CA VAL A 202 7.54 4.70 -10.81
C VAL A 202 6.67 5.11 -11.98
N LEU A 203 5.40 5.40 -11.70
CA LEU A 203 4.39 5.85 -12.66
C LEU A 203 3.76 7.14 -12.17
N THR A 204 3.68 8.14 -13.03
CA THR A 204 2.96 9.40 -12.72
C THR A 204 1.48 9.29 -13.07
N VAL A 205 0.60 9.65 -12.13
CA VAL A 205 -0.86 9.43 -12.25
C VAL A 205 -1.70 10.71 -12.34
N GLU A 206 -1.08 11.89 -12.25
CA GLU A 206 -1.77 13.18 -12.33
C GLU A 206 -1.19 14.09 -13.43
N ALA A 207 -0.08 14.78 -13.15
CA ALA A 207 0.54 15.73 -14.07
C ALA A 207 2.08 15.80 -13.90
N PRO A 208 2.88 15.46 -14.95
CA PRO A 208 2.47 14.84 -16.21
C PRO A 208 1.86 13.45 -15.98
N LEU A 209 0.86 13.05 -16.78
CA LEU A 209 0.21 11.74 -16.68
C LEU A 209 0.93 10.71 -17.54
N GLY A 210 1.14 9.50 -17.00
CA GLY A 210 1.59 8.35 -17.77
C GLY A 210 3.10 8.30 -18.04
N GLU A 211 3.89 9.14 -17.37
CA GLU A 211 5.35 9.01 -17.41
C GLU A 211 5.78 7.85 -16.52
N VAL A 212 6.71 7.05 -17.03
CA VAL A 212 7.23 5.85 -16.37
C VAL A 212 8.74 5.96 -16.29
N ALA A 213 9.33 5.55 -15.17
CA ALA A 213 10.76 5.32 -15.07
C ALA A 213 11.08 4.19 -14.10
N GLN A 214 12.25 3.57 -14.25
CA GLN A 214 12.76 2.60 -13.30
C GLN A 214 13.78 3.25 -12.35
N LEU A 215 13.70 2.92 -11.07
CA LEU A 215 14.68 3.34 -10.07
C LEU A 215 16.01 2.61 -10.32
N GLY A 216 17.06 3.38 -10.61
CA GLY A 216 18.40 2.83 -10.87
C GLY A 216 19.25 2.65 -9.59
N ALA A 217 20.47 2.14 -9.77
CA ALA A 217 21.44 1.80 -8.70
C ALA A 217 21.87 2.95 -7.77
N ALA A 218 21.53 4.19 -8.12
CA ALA A 218 21.70 5.35 -7.25
C ALA A 218 20.65 5.40 -6.12
N CYS A 219 19.57 4.63 -6.22
CA CYS A 219 18.46 4.55 -5.25
C CYS A 219 18.65 3.35 -4.32
N ARG A 220 19.63 3.42 -3.42
CA ARG A 220 19.91 2.34 -2.46
C ARG A 220 19.05 2.49 -1.21
N PRO A 221 18.71 1.40 -0.49
CA PRO A 221 17.95 1.51 0.77
C PRO A 221 18.60 2.42 1.82
N SER A 222 19.93 2.52 1.82
CA SER A 222 20.69 3.42 2.72
C SER A 222 20.65 4.90 2.31
N TRP A 223 20.20 5.19 1.09
CA TRP A 223 20.14 6.52 0.49
C TRP A 223 19.01 6.57 -0.54
N MET A 224 17.78 6.42 -0.04
CA MET A 224 16.58 6.43 -0.88
C MET A 224 16.06 7.88 -0.99
N PRO A 225 15.91 8.43 -2.21
CA PRO A 225 15.28 9.72 -2.38
C PRO A 225 13.82 9.68 -1.89
N ALA A 226 13.34 10.81 -1.40
CA ALA A 226 11.93 10.95 -1.06
C ALA A 226 11.10 10.95 -2.34
N ILE A 227 9.91 10.34 -2.30
CA ILE A 227 8.97 10.32 -3.42
C ILE A 227 7.74 11.15 -3.07
N SER A 228 7.30 11.97 -4.02
CA SER A 228 6.04 12.70 -3.95
C SER A 228 5.39 12.71 -5.34
N PHE A 229 4.25 12.04 -5.47
CA PHE A 229 3.43 12.04 -6.67
C PHE A 229 2.08 12.68 -6.40
#